data_AF-A0A542ZHM2-F1
#
_entry.id   AF-A0A542ZHM2-F1
#
_cell.length_a   1.000
_cell.length_b   1.000
_cell.length_c   1.000
_cell.angle_alpha   90.00
_cell.angle_beta   90.00
_cell.angle_gamma   90.00
#
_symmetry.space_group_name_H-M   'P 1'
#
loop_
_entity.id
_entity.type
_entity.pdbx_description
1 polymer ?
#
loop_
_entity_poly.entity_id
_entity_poly.type
_entity_poly.pdbx_seq_one_letter_code
_entity_poly.pdbx_strand_id
1 'polypeptide(L)'
;MDSHDVRSRFLDFYRERGHRRVQGTSLIPPDGDPVLFTTSGMHPLTPHLLGEPHPQGRRLVNLQRCLRTTDLDEVGDDTHLTVFEMLGTWSLGDYPGPMSLRWGYELLREGFGLDHDRLHVTVFGGDEQVGPDLESLRTWRELGVPVELTVEDNWWSNGPTGPCGPDSEVFVWTGEGRPTGTPTTDPGWVEVWNHVMMRHRRLDDGRLVPLQQPNVDTGMGLERLLTVLQGVGSVHETDLLRPWTDTVGRLWPMGSRDSRVVTDHLRSGTVVIGDGVRPSSSGRGYVLRRLVRRSLTLLWRHEPGSSLSDLPVDLLEDTLRQHGRTGPGHVREVMLGEERRFGELVRRGRPLVERRLRRGPLSETDLTDLHQTHGLPRDLVLGLLGGDR
;
A
#
# COMPACT_ATOMS: atom_id res chain seq x y z
N MET A 1 11.80 14.13 11.15
CA MET A 1 11.04 14.80 10.07
C MET A 1 9.64 14.22 10.09
N ASP A 2 8.59 15.05 10.03
CA ASP A 2 7.22 14.55 10.03
C ASP A 2 6.71 14.25 8.60
N SER A 3 5.51 13.68 8.49
CA SER A 3 4.92 13.32 7.20
C SER A 3 4.59 14.51 6.30
N HIS A 4 4.35 15.69 6.87
CA HIS A 4 4.09 16.90 6.10
C HIS A 4 5.39 17.45 5.49
N ASP A 5 6.46 17.46 6.28
CA ASP A 5 7.80 17.86 5.85
C ASP A 5 8.31 16.96 4.71
N VAL A 6 8.16 15.63 4.85
CA VAL A 6 8.60 14.66 3.83
C VAL A 6 7.88 14.91 2.50
N ARG A 7 6.54 15.01 2.53
CA ARG A 7 5.73 15.30 1.34
C ARG A 7 6.14 16.60 0.68
N SER A 8 6.27 17.67 1.46
CA SER A 8 6.60 19.00 0.95
C SER A 8 7.99 19.00 0.31
N ARG A 9 8.98 18.41 0.99
CA ARG A 9 10.35 18.31 0.50
C ARG A 9 10.46 17.49 -0.79
N PHE A 10 9.75 16.37 -0.89
CA PHE A 10 9.68 15.58 -2.11
C PHE A 10 9.10 16.39 -3.28
N LEU A 11 7.95 17.04 -3.07
CA LEU A 11 7.30 17.84 -4.10
C LEU A 11 8.17 19.03 -4.54
N ASP A 12 8.80 19.72 -3.59
CA ASP A 12 9.65 20.89 -3.87
C ASP A 12 10.92 20.50 -4.63
N PHE A 13 11.59 19.44 -4.21
CA PHE A 13 12.80 18.93 -4.86
C PHE A 13 12.59 18.62 -6.35
N TYR A 14 11.46 18.00 -6.69
CA TYR A 14 11.12 17.69 -8.09
C TYR A 14 10.53 18.88 -8.84
N ARG A 15 9.82 19.79 -8.16
CA ARG A 15 9.38 21.06 -8.76
C ARG A 15 10.57 21.90 -9.23
N GLU A 16 11.65 21.97 -8.45
CA GLU A 16 12.89 22.65 -8.81
C GLU A 16 13.58 22.01 -10.03
N ARG A 17 13.32 20.72 -10.29
CA ARG A 17 13.79 19.97 -11.46
C ARG A 17 12.84 20.02 -12.66
N GLY A 18 11.80 20.85 -12.57
CA GLY A 18 10.85 21.11 -13.64
C GLY A 18 9.68 20.14 -13.70
N HIS A 19 9.50 19.26 -12.70
CA HIS A 19 8.32 18.41 -12.62
C HIS A 19 7.07 19.23 -12.31
N ARG A 20 5.99 18.91 -13.00
CA ARG A 20 4.67 19.49 -12.72
C ARG A 20 3.91 18.57 -11.79
N ARG A 21 3.39 19.15 -10.70
CA ARG A 21 2.51 18.42 -9.80
C ARG A 21 1.21 18.06 -10.52
N VAL A 22 0.96 16.76 -10.67
CA VAL A 22 -0.33 16.25 -11.12
C VAL A 22 -1.20 15.95 -9.90
N GLN A 23 -2.52 16.02 -10.06
CA GLN A 23 -3.41 15.76 -8.94
C GLN A 23 -3.22 14.32 -8.45
N GLY A 24 -2.92 14.16 -7.15
CA GLY A 24 -2.94 12.85 -6.51
C GLY A 24 -4.36 12.29 -6.61
N THR A 25 -4.51 11.13 -7.24
CA THR A 25 -5.82 10.70 -7.70
C THR A 25 -6.67 10.12 -6.56
N SER A 26 -7.96 10.00 -6.84
CA SER A 26 -8.87 9.16 -6.08
C SER A 26 -8.29 7.75 -5.89
N LEU A 27 -8.61 7.07 -4.79
CA LEU A 27 -8.47 5.61 -4.71
C LEU A 27 -9.31 4.91 -5.79
N ILE A 28 -10.31 5.61 -6.31
CA ILE A 28 -11.27 5.15 -7.30
C ILE A 28 -10.76 5.53 -8.70
N PRO A 29 -10.29 4.56 -9.50
CA PRO A 29 -9.90 4.84 -10.87
C PRO A 29 -11.13 5.23 -11.71
N PRO A 30 -10.94 5.88 -12.87
CA PRO A 30 -12.02 6.24 -13.78
C PRO A 30 -12.90 5.05 -14.19
N ASP A 31 -14.13 5.33 -14.61
CA ASP A 31 -15.04 4.29 -15.08
C ASP A 31 -14.46 3.55 -16.29
N GLY A 32 -14.52 2.21 -16.24
CA GLY A 32 -13.98 1.33 -17.29
C GLY A 32 -12.52 0.89 -17.08
N ASP A 33 -11.84 1.39 -16.06
CA ASP A 33 -10.51 0.90 -15.68
C ASP A 33 -10.57 -0.56 -15.18
N PRO A 34 -9.64 -1.44 -15.60
CA PRO A 34 -9.61 -2.84 -15.16
C PRO A 34 -9.31 -3.01 -13.67
N VAL A 35 -8.70 -2.02 -13.00
CA VAL A 35 -8.32 -2.14 -11.58
C VAL A 35 -9.45 -1.69 -10.65
N LEU A 36 -9.60 -2.42 -9.54
CA LEU A 36 -10.65 -2.12 -8.57
C LEU A 36 -10.34 -0.85 -7.78
N PHE A 37 -9.09 -0.67 -7.39
CA PHE A 37 -8.58 0.53 -6.75
C PHE A 37 -7.25 0.92 -7.39
N THR A 38 -6.88 2.18 -7.31
CA THR A 38 -5.54 2.64 -7.67
C THR A 38 -4.52 1.98 -6.74
N THR A 39 -3.61 1.16 -7.27
CA THR A 39 -2.60 0.42 -6.47
C THR A 39 -1.18 1.01 -6.63
N SER A 40 -1.00 1.92 -7.58
CA SER A 40 0.25 2.58 -7.95
C SER A 40 0.00 3.99 -8.49
N GLY A 41 0.97 4.88 -8.30
CA GLY A 41 1.02 6.21 -8.91
C GLY A 41 0.94 6.22 -10.43
N MET A 42 1.35 5.12 -11.07
CA MET A 42 1.44 5.04 -12.52
C MET A 42 0.11 4.72 -13.20
N HIS A 43 -0.87 4.10 -12.50
CA HIS A 43 -2.12 3.64 -13.14
C HIS A 43 -2.82 4.75 -13.92
N PRO A 44 -3.04 5.96 -13.37
CA PRO A 44 -3.68 7.06 -14.10
C PRO A 44 -2.85 7.58 -15.27
N LEU A 45 -1.56 7.23 -15.33
CA LEU A 45 -0.61 7.65 -16.34
C LEU A 45 -0.35 6.60 -17.42
N THR A 46 -1.02 5.44 -17.37
CA THR A 46 -0.85 4.35 -18.33
C THR A 46 -0.93 4.80 -19.79
N PRO A 47 -1.92 5.61 -20.23
CA PRO A 47 -1.97 6.08 -21.63
C PRO A 47 -0.73 6.89 -22.02
N HIS A 48 -0.20 7.69 -21.10
CA HIS A 48 0.94 8.56 -21.34
C HIS A 48 2.26 7.81 -21.37
N LEU A 49 2.39 6.77 -20.55
CA LEU A 49 3.51 5.83 -20.60
C LEU A 49 3.52 5.03 -21.91
N LEU A 50 2.36 4.84 -22.54
CA LEU A 50 2.23 4.21 -23.85
C LEU A 50 2.48 5.16 -25.04
N GLY A 51 2.67 6.46 -24.81
CA GLY A 51 3.04 7.44 -25.85
C GLY A 51 2.12 8.65 -25.95
N GLU A 52 0.96 8.66 -25.28
CA GLU A 52 0.06 9.81 -25.34
C GLU A 52 0.64 11.05 -24.61
N PRO A 53 0.59 12.26 -25.18
CA PRO A 53 1.04 13.45 -24.48
C PRO A 53 0.22 13.72 -23.22
N HIS A 54 0.88 14.04 -22.10
CA HIS A 54 0.20 14.50 -20.89
C HIS A 54 0.04 16.04 -20.91
N PRO A 55 -1.13 16.60 -20.54
CA PRO A 55 -1.41 18.04 -20.66
C PRO A 55 -0.50 18.92 -19.79
N GLN A 56 0.05 18.38 -18.71
CA GLN A 56 1.00 19.10 -17.84
C GLN A 56 2.48 18.94 -18.27
N GLY A 57 2.75 18.33 -19.43
CA GLY A 57 4.09 18.14 -19.97
C GLY A 57 4.68 16.77 -19.64
N ARG A 58 6.01 16.66 -19.72
CA ARG A 58 6.73 15.37 -19.76
C ARG A 58 7.40 14.98 -18.45
N ARG A 59 7.40 15.87 -17.45
CA ARG A 59 7.95 15.61 -16.12
C ARG A 59 6.85 15.82 -15.10
N LEU A 60 6.47 14.77 -14.39
CA LEU A 60 5.30 14.77 -13.51
C LEU A 60 5.69 14.29 -12.11
N VAL A 61 5.08 14.88 -11.08
CA VAL A 61 5.26 14.46 -9.68
C VAL A 61 3.92 14.40 -8.98
N ASN A 62 3.70 13.42 -8.10
CA ASN A 62 2.48 13.36 -7.29
C ASN A 62 2.71 12.68 -5.94
N LEU A 63 1.63 12.72 -5.14
CA LEU A 63 1.44 11.93 -3.94
C LEU A 63 0.21 11.06 -4.20
N GLN A 64 0.40 9.81 -4.59
CA GLN A 64 -0.69 8.90 -4.94
C GLN A 64 -1.16 8.13 -3.72
N ARG A 65 -2.46 8.16 -3.44
CA ARG A 65 -3.07 7.24 -2.48
C ARG A 65 -3.26 5.88 -3.15
N CYS A 66 -2.76 4.83 -2.52
CA CYS A 66 -2.82 3.47 -3.05
C CYS A 66 -3.64 2.59 -2.11
N LEU A 67 -4.39 1.63 -2.66
CA LEU A 67 -5.00 0.56 -1.90
C LEU A 67 -4.63 -0.78 -2.51
N ARG A 68 -3.95 -1.64 -1.73
CA ARG A 68 -3.57 -2.98 -2.16
C ARG A 68 -4.38 -4.02 -1.41
N THR A 69 -5.24 -4.73 -2.15
CA THR A 69 -6.04 -5.83 -1.59
C THR A 69 -5.26 -7.13 -1.46
N THR A 70 -4.12 -7.24 -2.16
CA THR A 70 -3.18 -8.36 -2.08
C THR A 70 -2.51 -8.45 -0.73
N ASP A 71 -2.27 -7.31 -0.09
CA ASP A 71 -1.46 -7.18 1.12
C ASP A 71 -2.32 -7.32 2.39
N LEU A 72 -3.61 -7.65 2.26
CA LEU A 72 -4.57 -7.64 3.36
C LEU A 72 -4.29 -8.70 4.44
N ASP A 73 -3.57 -9.76 4.12
CA ASP A 73 -3.31 -10.85 5.05
C ASP A 73 -1.98 -10.64 5.81
N GLU A 74 -1.08 -9.84 5.23
CA GLU A 74 0.18 -9.36 5.77
C GLU A 74 -0.04 -8.25 6.80
N VAL A 75 -1.04 -7.39 6.58
CA VAL A 75 -1.43 -6.30 7.51
C VAL A 75 -1.44 -6.79 8.96
N GLY A 76 -0.79 -5.99 9.82
CA GLY A 76 -0.52 -6.33 11.22
C GLY A 76 0.94 -6.66 11.50
N ASP A 77 1.77 -6.78 10.46
CA ASP A 77 3.23 -6.76 10.59
C ASP A 77 3.77 -5.33 10.79
N ASP A 78 5.06 -5.11 10.54
CA ASP A 78 5.70 -3.82 10.77
C ASP A 78 5.70 -2.89 9.55
N THR A 79 5.30 -3.35 8.36
CA THR A 79 5.55 -2.64 7.09
C THR A 79 4.36 -2.55 6.12
N HIS A 80 3.35 -3.42 6.23
CA HIS A 80 2.23 -3.49 5.29
C HIS A 80 0.99 -2.73 5.79
N LEU A 81 0.37 -2.00 4.86
CA LEU A 81 -0.86 -1.23 5.07
C LEU A 81 -1.84 -1.49 3.95
N THR A 82 -3.14 -1.44 4.25
CA THR A 82 -4.18 -1.53 3.23
C THR A 82 -4.19 -0.27 2.36
N VAL A 83 -4.13 0.91 3.00
CA VAL A 83 -4.04 2.21 2.33
C VAL A 83 -2.75 2.91 2.74
N PHE A 84 -1.95 3.26 1.75
CA PHE A 84 -0.66 3.94 1.91
C PHE A 84 -0.50 5.04 0.86
N GLU A 85 0.53 5.88 1.02
CA GLU A 85 0.85 6.92 0.05
C GLU A 85 2.14 6.60 -0.69
N MET A 86 2.08 6.68 -2.01
CA MET A 86 3.20 6.50 -2.91
C MET A 86 3.64 7.86 -3.46
N LEU A 87 4.87 8.26 -3.14
CA LEU A 87 5.54 9.44 -3.64
C LEU A 87 6.13 9.10 -5.01
N GLY A 88 5.55 9.63 -6.08
CA GLY A 88 5.90 9.21 -7.43
C GLY A 88 6.39 10.33 -8.34
N THR A 89 7.31 9.97 -9.24
CA THR A 89 7.77 10.85 -10.31
C THR A 89 7.79 10.13 -11.65
N TRP A 90 7.52 10.87 -12.72
CA TRP A 90 7.49 10.34 -14.07
C TRP A 90 8.30 11.19 -15.03
N SER A 91 9.09 10.48 -15.85
CA SER A 91 9.70 10.98 -17.08
C SER A 91 8.96 10.37 -18.27
N LEU A 92 8.26 11.19 -19.03
CA LEU A 92 7.54 10.77 -20.24
C LEU A 92 8.42 11.04 -21.48
N GLY A 93 9.41 10.16 -21.69
CA GLY A 93 10.42 10.30 -22.75
C GLY A 93 11.42 11.44 -22.56
N ASP A 94 11.49 12.06 -21.39
CA ASP A 94 12.24 13.30 -21.18
C ASP A 94 13.68 13.05 -20.73
N TYR A 95 13.85 12.46 -19.55
CA TYR A 95 15.12 12.09 -18.96
C TYR A 95 15.26 10.58 -18.75
N PRO A 96 16.50 10.05 -18.79
CA PRO A 96 16.75 8.62 -18.67
C PRO A 96 16.88 8.18 -17.20
N GLY A 97 16.81 6.87 -16.97
CA GLY A 97 16.95 6.23 -15.65
C GLY A 97 18.14 6.75 -14.82
N PRO A 98 19.38 6.83 -15.37
CA PRO A 98 20.55 7.36 -14.67
C PRO A 98 20.37 8.76 -14.04
N MET A 99 19.56 9.62 -14.66
CA MET A 99 19.28 10.94 -14.07
C MET A 99 18.31 10.81 -12.90
N SER A 100 17.31 9.93 -13.03
CA SER A 100 16.39 9.63 -11.94
C SER A 100 17.08 9.08 -10.70
N LEU A 101 18.04 8.17 -10.88
CA LEU A 101 18.76 7.54 -9.78
C LEU A 101 19.64 8.55 -9.04
N ARG A 102 20.35 9.42 -9.78
CA ARG A 102 21.16 10.50 -9.17
C ARG A 102 20.30 11.46 -8.36
N TRP A 103 19.14 11.85 -8.88
CA TRP A 103 18.18 12.69 -8.14
C TRP A 103 17.56 11.98 -6.93
N GLY A 104 17.20 10.70 -7.05
CA GLY A 104 16.70 9.92 -5.93
C GLY A 104 17.75 9.82 -4.81
N TYR A 105 18.99 9.51 -5.17
CA TYR A 105 20.12 9.48 -4.24
C TYR A 105 20.38 10.82 -3.55
N GLU A 106 20.40 11.92 -4.33
CA GLU A 106 20.54 13.28 -3.79
C GLU A 106 19.41 13.62 -2.81
N LEU A 107 18.16 13.30 -3.15
CA LEU A 107 17.03 13.54 -2.25
C LEU A 107 17.13 12.73 -0.96
N LEU A 108 17.54 11.45 -1.03
CA LEU A 108 17.71 10.61 0.15
C LEU A 108 18.84 11.13 1.06
N ARG A 109 19.99 11.48 0.48
CA ARG A 109 21.18 11.93 1.23
C ARG A 109 21.04 13.36 1.75
N GLU A 110 20.77 14.31 0.87
CA GLU A 110 20.79 15.74 1.17
C GLU A 110 19.42 16.25 1.61
N GLY A 111 18.36 15.75 0.96
CA GLY A 111 17.00 16.12 1.31
C GLY A 111 16.53 15.49 2.61
N PHE A 112 16.65 14.18 2.76
CA PHE A 112 16.14 13.46 3.93
C PHE A 112 17.21 13.17 4.99
N GLY A 113 18.49 13.36 4.68
CA GLY A 113 19.57 13.19 5.64
C GLY A 113 19.90 11.73 5.95
N LEU A 114 19.56 10.79 5.08
CA LEU A 114 19.88 9.38 5.27
C LEU A 114 21.36 9.14 5.04
N ASP A 115 22.05 8.40 5.92
CA ASP A 115 23.47 8.09 5.79
C ASP A 115 23.80 7.22 4.58
N HIS A 116 24.92 7.51 3.90
CA HIS A 116 25.38 6.75 2.72
C HIS A 116 25.57 5.27 3.05
N ASP A 117 26.20 4.98 4.20
CA ASP A 117 26.51 3.62 4.64
C ASP A 117 25.26 2.81 5.03
N ARG A 118 24.08 3.45 5.06
CA ARG A 118 22.79 2.81 5.31
C ARG A 118 22.01 2.55 4.02
N LEU A 119 22.59 2.79 2.84
CA LEU A 119 21.94 2.57 1.56
C LEU A 119 22.49 1.30 0.91
N HIS A 120 21.59 0.53 0.31
CA HIS A 120 21.91 -0.55 -0.61
C HIS A 120 20.92 -0.49 -1.77
N VAL A 121 21.33 -0.93 -2.95
CA VAL A 121 20.43 -0.97 -4.11
C VAL A 121 20.41 -2.34 -4.75
N THR A 122 19.29 -2.66 -5.37
CA THR A 122 19.16 -3.80 -6.27
C THR A 122 18.99 -3.29 -7.71
N VAL A 123 19.48 -4.05 -8.68
CA VAL A 123 19.42 -3.72 -10.11
C VAL A 123 19.12 -4.99 -10.90
N PHE A 124 18.30 -4.87 -11.94
CA PHE A 124 18.00 -5.99 -12.83
C PHE A 124 19.25 -6.63 -13.44
N GLY A 125 19.44 -7.92 -13.15
CA GLY A 125 20.58 -8.75 -13.56
C GLY A 125 20.46 -9.37 -14.95
N GLY A 126 19.30 -9.24 -15.60
CA GLY A 126 19.04 -9.82 -16.92
C GLY A 126 18.40 -11.21 -16.86
N ASP A 127 17.64 -11.55 -17.89
CA ASP A 127 17.03 -12.85 -18.12
C ASP A 127 17.23 -13.31 -19.59
N GLU A 128 16.46 -14.30 -20.02
CA GLU A 128 16.52 -14.83 -21.39
C GLU A 128 16.04 -13.84 -22.48
N GLN A 129 15.21 -12.85 -22.12
CA GLN A 129 14.62 -11.89 -23.06
C GLN A 129 15.34 -10.53 -23.05
N VAL A 130 15.84 -10.10 -21.90
CA VAL A 130 16.40 -8.76 -21.69
C VAL A 130 17.71 -8.86 -20.90
N GLY A 131 18.77 -8.22 -21.38
CA GLY A 131 20.05 -8.17 -20.67
C GLY A 131 20.01 -7.33 -19.37
N PRO A 132 21.06 -7.40 -18.54
CA PRO A 132 21.16 -6.60 -17.32
C PRO A 132 21.04 -5.11 -17.57
N ASP A 133 20.51 -4.36 -16.60
CA ASP A 133 20.42 -2.90 -16.69
C ASP A 133 21.76 -2.23 -16.34
N LEU A 134 22.67 -2.26 -17.31
CA LEU A 134 24.05 -1.76 -17.17
C LEU A 134 24.12 -0.25 -16.89
N GLU A 135 23.12 0.53 -17.29
CA GLU A 135 23.08 1.97 -17.04
C GLU A 135 22.87 2.27 -15.55
N SER A 136 21.92 1.58 -14.92
CA SER A 136 21.66 1.69 -13.49
C SER A 136 22.82 1.16 -12.67
N LEU A 137 23.37 0.00 -13.03
CA LEU A 137 24.55 -0.58 -12.37
C LEU A 137 25.76 0.37 -12.38
N ARG A 138 26.04 1.01 -13.53
CA ARG A 138 27.14 1.99 -13.63
C ARG A 138 26.86 3.22 -12.77
N THR A 139 25.65 3.75 -12.84
CA THR A 139 25.24 4.93 -12.08
C THR A 139 25.42 4.73 -10.58
N TRP A 140 24.97 3.59 -10.05
CA TRP A 140 25.13 3.29 -8.62
C TRP A 140 26.57 3.07 -8.19
N ARG A 141 27.39 2.43 -9.04
CA ARG A 141 28.84 2.30 -8.80
C ARG A 141 29.55 3.65 -8.77
N GLU A 142 29.18 4.59 -9.64
CA GLU A 142 29.70 5.96 -9.61
C GLU A 142 29.30 6.71 -8.33
N LEU A 143 28.08 6.46 -7.83
CA LEU A 143 27.58 7.03 -6.57
C LEU A 143 28.17 6.33 -5.32
N GLY A 144 28.88 5.21 -5.50
CA GLY A 144 29.52 4.46 -4.43
C GLY A 144 28.56 3.60 -3.59
N VAL A 145 27.30 3.43 -4.00
CA VAL A 145 26.31 2.65 -3.24
C VAL A 145 26.48 1.15 -3.56
N PRO A 146 26.50 0.25 -2.56
CA PRO A 146 26.54 -1.19 -2.79
C PRO A 146 25.37 -1.67 -3.65
N VAL A 147 25.65 -2.56 -4.61
CA VAL A 147 24.69 -3.06 -5.59
C VAL A 147 24.59 -4.58 -5.53
N GLU A 148 23.37 -5.10 -5.48
CA GLU A 148 23.02 -6.50 -5.67
C GLU A 148 22.29 -6.64 -7.02
N LEU A 149 22.58 -7.70 -7.77
CA LEU A 149 21.87 -8.00 -9.02
C LEU A 149 20.80 -9.05 -8.73
N THR A 150 19.53 -8.74 -9.02
CA THR A 150 18.43 -9.69 -8.92
C THR A 150 17.67 -9.75 -10.24
N VAL A 151 16.82 -10.76 -10.43
CA VAL A 151 16.06 -10.94 -11.69
C VAL A 151 14.56 -10.79 -11.41
N GLU A 152 14.00 -11.66 -10.58
CA GLU A 152 12.56 -11.68 -10.30
C GLU A 152 12.09 -10.44 -9.55
N ASP A 153 12.90 -9.97 -8.58
CA ASP A 153 12.55 -8.77 -7.79
C ASP A 153 12.79 -7.47 -8.56
N ASN A 154 13.64 -7.47 -9.59
CA ASN A 154 13.97 -6.27 -10.35
C ASN A 154 13.31 -6.17 -11.74
N TRP A 155 12.06 -6.61 -11.83
CA TRP A 155 11.25 -6.44 -13.03
C TRP A 155 9.84 -5.98 -12.69
N TRP A 156 9.50 -4.76 -13.07
CA TRP A 156 8.19 -4.20 -12.81
C TRP A 156 7.26 -4.29 -14.02
N SER A 157 5.97 -4.56 -13.78
CA SER A 157 4.94 -4.62 -14.82
C SER A 157 3.60 -4.09 -14.34
N ASN A 158 2.90 -3.37 -15.22
CA ASN A 158 1.58 -2.81 -14.91
C ASN A 158 0.47 -3.88 -14.76
N GLY A 159 0.79 -5.12 -15.13
CA GLY A 159 -0.15 -6.23 -15.13
C GLY A 159 0.35 -7.34 -16.04
N PRO A 160 -0.55 -8.29 -16.41
CA PRO A 160 -0.20 -9.38 -17.30
C PRO A 160 0.15 -8.91 -18.71
N THR A 161 -0.28 -7.70 -19.10
CA THR A 161 0.11 -7.00 -20.33
C THR A 161 0.27 -5.50 -20.07
N GLY A 162 0.91 -4.80 -21.01
CA GLY A 162 1.09 -3.34 -20.93
C GLY A 162 2.54 -2.92 -20.66
N PRO A 163 2.77 -1.65 -20.26
CA PRO A 163 4.11 -1.13 -20.05
C PRO A 163 4.83 -1.83 -18.88
N CYS A 164 6.11 -2.11 -19.09
CA CYS A 164 6.98 -2.82 -18.15
C CYS A 164 8.46 -2.51 -18.43
N GLY A 165 9.33 -2.92 -17.52
CA GLY A 165 10.76 -2.81 -17.73
C GLY A 165 11.59 -3.24 -16.52
N PRO A 166 12.92 -3.25 -16.69
CA PRO A 166 13.82 -3.41 -15.56
C PRO A 166 13.65 -2.25 -14.61
N ASP A 167 13.92 -2.49 -13.33
CA ASP A 167 13.95 -1.44 -12.33
C ASP A 167 15.22 -1.51 -11.47
N SER A 168 15.33 -0.54 -10.58
CA SER A 168 16.31 -0.50 -9.52
C SER A 168 15.67 0.00 -8.25
N GLU A 169 15.79 -0.78 -7.18
CA GLU A 169 15.18 -0.46 -5.90
C GLU A 169 16.24 -0.01 -4.90
N VAL A 170 15.86 0.95 -4.05
CA VAL A 170 16.69 1.50 -2.99
C VAL A 170 16.19 1.00 -1.66
N PHE A 171 17.12 0.43 -0.90
CA PHE A 171 16.91 -0.11 0.44
C PHE A 171 17.65 0.73 1.46
N VAL A 172 17.03 0.86 2.64
CA VAL A 172 17.65 1.51 3.80
C VAL A 172 17.77 0.51 4.94
N TRP A 173 18.95 0.48 5.55
CA TRP A 173 19.21 -0.35 6.72
C TRP A 173 18.46 0.17 7.95
N THR A 174 17.61 -0.65 8.53
CA THR A 174 16.86 -0.37 9.78
C THR A 174 17.22 -1.32 10.92
N GLY A 175 18.03 -2.35 10.65
CA GLY A 175 18.51 -3.29 11.67
C GLY A 175 19.50 -2.68 12.67
N GLU A 176 19.82 -3.45 13.72
CA GLU A 176 20.82 -3.05 14.70
C GLU A 176 22.25 -3.22 14.15
N GLY A 177 23.13 -2.27 14.46
CA GLY A 177 24.54 -2.34 14.06
C GLY A 177 24.77 -2.08 12.58
N ARG A 178 25.85 -2.65 12.03
CA ARG A 178 26.19 -2.54 10.60
C ARG A 178 25.58 -3.74 9.84
N PRO A 179 25.05 -3.52 8.63
CA PRO A 179 24.54 -4.62 7.81
C PRO A 179 25.62 -5.65 7.52
N THR A 180 25.28 -6.93 7.63
CA THR A 180 26.16 -8.05 7.29
C THR A 180 25.74 -8.78 6.02
N GLY A 181 24.48 -8.62 5.60
CA GLY A 181 23.93 -9.16 4.36
C GLY A 181 23.47 -8.09 3.37
N THR A 182 22.90 -8.55 2.28
CA THR A 182 22.27 -7.78 1.19
C THR A 182 20.75 -7.73 1.38
N PRO A 183 20.02 -6.88 0.63
CA PRO A 183 18.56 -6.86 0.65
C PRO A 183 17.88 -8.23 0.52
N THR A 184 18.41 -9.15 -0.31
CA THR A 184 17.80 -10.48 -0.45
C THR A 184 18.13 -11.46 0.67
N THR A 185 19.14 -11.17 1.49
CA THR A 185 19.67 -12.11 2.50
C THR A 185 19.47 -11.64 3.94
N ASP A 186 19.09 -10.38 4.14
CA ASP A 186 18.95 -9.77 5.46
C ASP A 186 17.68 -8.90 5.55
N PRO A 187 16.70 -9.26 6.40
CA PRO A 187 15.44 -8.55 6.53
C PRO A 187 15.58 -7.17 7.20
N GLY A 188 16.77 -6.81 7.71
CA GLY A 188 17.05 -5.47 8.20
C GLY A 188 17.12 -4.40 7.10
N TRP A 189 17.06 -4.80 5.83
CA TRP A 189 16.93 -3.90 4.69
C TRP A 189 15.47 -3.67 4.34
N VAL A 190 15.02 -2.41 4.40
CA VAL A 190 13.66 -2.02 4.01
C VAL A 190 13.71 -1.31 2.67
N GLU A 191 12.97 -1.84 1.69
CA GLU A 191 12.73 -1.20 0.40
C GLU A 191 11.95 0.11 0.62
N VAL A 192 12.55 1.24 0.25
CA VAL A 192 11.89 2.55 0.37
C VAL A 192 11.45 3.11 -0.97
N TRP A 193 12.17 2.84 -2.06
CA TRP A 193 11.94 3.50 -3.34
C TRP A 193 12.30 2.60 -4.53
N ASN A 194 11.36 2.39 -5.44
CA ASN A 194 11.58 1.73 -6.71
C ASN A 194 11.67 2.75 -7.86
N HIS A 195 12.69 2.62 -8.73
CA HIS A 195 12.84 3.33 -9.99
C HIS A 195 12.71 2.38 -11.17
N VAL A 196 11.58 2.43 -11.88
CA VAL A 196 11.29 1.59 -13.03
C VAL A 196 11.71 2.28 -14.33
N MET A 197 12.56 1.61 -15.09
CA MET A 197 12.98 2.01 -16.44
C MET A 197 12.06 1.36 -17.45
N MET A 198 10.89 1.97 -17.63
CA MET A 198 9.85 1.53 -18.57
C MET A 198 10.36 1.60 -20.02
N ARG A 199 10.76 0.45 -20.56
CA ARG A 199 11.36 0.31 -21.90
C ARG A 199 10.54 -0.61 -22.81
N HIS A 200 9.65 -1.44 -22.26
CA HIS A 200 8.96 -2.49 -22.99
C HIS A 200 7.44 -2.44 -22.79
N ARG A 201 6.72 -3.00 -23.75
CA ARG A 201 5.32 -3.38 -23.63
C ARG A 201 5.23 -4.90 -23.74
N ARG A 202 4.61 -5.53 -22.74
CA ARG A 202 4.29 -6.95 -22.76
C ARG A 202 2.99 -7.19 -23.53
N LEU A 203 3.03 -8.09 -24.50
CA LEU A 203 1.87 -8.55 -25.28
C LEU A 203 1.19 -9.74 -24.61
N ASP A 204 -0.01 -10.11 -25.07
CA ASP A 204 -0.80 -11.23 -24.51
C ASP A 204 -0.08 -12.58 -24.63
N ASP A 205 0.81 -12.74 -25.61
CA ASP A 205 1.64 -13.94 -25.80
C ASP A 205 2.95 -13.93 -24.98
N GLY A 206 3.12 -12.93 -24.10
CA GLY A 206 4.27 -12.78 -23.23
C GLY A 206 5.48 -12.09 -23.87
N ARG A 207 5.47 -11.85 -25.20
CA ARG A 207 6.58 -11.17 -25.87
C ARG A 207 6.72 -9.72 -25.42
N LEU A 208 7.96 -9.27 -25.33
CA LEU A 208 8.32 -7.89 -25.05
C LEU A 208 8.62 -7.14 -26.34
N VAL A 209 7.91 -6.03 -26.58
CA VAL A 209 8.20 -5.11 -27.67
C VAL A 209 8.67 -3.75 -27.13
N PRO A 210 9.59 -3.04 -27.78
CA PRO A 210 10.02 -1.72 -27.31
C PRO A 210 8.86 -0.73 -27.23
N LEU A 211 8.84 0.11 -26.19
CA LEU A 211 7.95 1.27 -26.13
C LEU A 211 8.37 2.32 -27.16
N GLN A 212 7.41 3.11 -27.65
CA GLN A 212 7.69 4.23 -28.56
C GLN A 212 8.62 5.27 -27.93
N GLN A 213 8.51 5.44 -26.61
CA GLN A 213 9.36 6.31 -25.82
C GLN A 213 9.74 5.59 -24.53
N PRO A 214 11.04 5.57 -24.15
CA PRO A 214 11.45 5.07 -22.84
C PRO A 214 11.01 6.05 -21.77
N ASN A 215 10.42 5.54 -20.70
CA ASN A 215 9.95 6.36 -19.58
C ASN A 215 10.70 5.99 -18.30
N VAL A 216 10.58 6.87 -17.31
CA VAL A 216 10.91 6.54 -15.92
C VAL A 216 9.63 6.67 -15.11
N ASP A 217 9.35 5.68 -14.29
CA ASP A 217 8.28 5.66 -13.28
C ASP A 217 8.95 5.38 -11.93
N THR A 218 8.64 6.17 -10.91
CA THR A 218 9.19 5.95 -9.57
C THR A 218 8.09 5.89 -8.54
N GLY A 219 8.28 5.06 -7.51
CA GLY A 219 7.35 4.93 -6.41
C GLY A 219 8.10 4.75 -5.09
N MET A 220 7.93 5.71 -4.18
CA MET A 220 8.49 5.67 -2.83
C MET A 220 7.37 5.54 -1.81
N GLY A 221 7.42 4.55 -0.93
CA GLY A 221 6.41 4.36 0.12
C GLY A 221 6.61 5.38 1.24
N LEU A 222 5.65 6.30 1.43
CA LEU A 222 5.75 7.36 2.44
C LEU A 222 5.94 6.78 3.84
N GLU A 223 5.08 5.85 4.22
CA GLU A 223 5.04 5.28 5.57
C GLU A 223 6.31 4.48 5.89
N ARG A 224 6.87 3.77 4.90
CA ARG A 224 8.16 3.08 5.04
C ARG A 224 9.30 4.08 5.23
N LEU A 225 9.35 5.14 4.41
CA LEU A 225 10.35 6.19 4.58
C LEU A 225 10.22 6.89 5.95
N LEU A 226 9.00 7.19 6.41
CA LEU A 226 8.78 7.80 7.72
C LEU A 226 9.26 6.91 8.86
N THR A 227 9.08 5.60 8.74
CA THR A 227 9.58 4.62 9.72
C THR A 227 11.10 4.80 9.91
N VAL A 228 11.83 4.91 8.79
CA VAL A 228 13.28 5.18 8.78
C VAL A 228 13.60 6.57 9.36
N LEU A 229 12.94 7.63 8.88
CA LEU A 229 13.26 9.01 9.24
C LEU A 229 12.88 9.41 10.67
N GLN A 230 11.94 8.68 11.28
CA GLN A 230 11.51 8.88 12.66
C GLN A 230 12.20 7.90 13.62
N GLY A 231 12.98 6.94 13.10
CA GLY A 231 13.70 5.96 13.91
C GLY A 231 12.76 5.05 14.69
N VAL A 232 11.61 4.69 14.12
CA VAL A 232 10.62 3.78 14.73
C VAL A 232 10.68 2.41 14.06
N GLY A 233 10.21 1.36 14.76
CA GLY A 233 10.31 -0.01 14.27
C GLY A 233 9.19 -0.43 13.31
N SER A 234 8.13 0.37 13.22
CA SER A 234 6.93 0.02 12.46
C SER A 234 6.24 1.23 11.85
N VAL A 235 5.59 1.02 10.70
CA VAL A 235 4.69 2.01 10.08
C VAL A 235 3.58 2.48 11.03
N HIS A 236 3.18 1.63 11.99
CA HIS A 236 2.15 1.93 12.98
C HIS A 236 2.57 2.92 14.07
N GLU A 237 3.87 3.19 14.18
CA GLU A 237 4.46 4.12 15.14
C GLU A 237 4.79 5.48 14.52
N THR A 238 4.61 5.62 13.20
CA THR A 238 4.80 6.89 12.50
C THR A 238 3.77 7.93 12.96
N ASP A 239 4.08 9.22 12.78
CA ASP A 239 3.16 10.33 13.04
C ASP A 239 1.79 10.19 12.34
N LEU A 240 1.74 9.48 11.20
CA LEU A 240 0.50 9.21 10.47
C LEU A 240 -0.42 8.21 11.18
N LEU A 241 0.13 7.17 11.80
CA LEU A 241 -0.65 6.07 12.36
C LEU A 241 -0.72 6.09 13.88
N ARG A 242 0.24 6.70 14.56
CA ARG A 242 0.28 6.81 16.03
C ARG A 242 -1.03 7.34 16.64
N PRO A 243 -1.70 8.38 16.10
CA PRO A 243 -3.00 8.82 16.63
C PRO A 243 -4.08 7.72 16.62
N TRP A 244 -4.06 6.86 15.59
CA TRP A 244 -4.94 5.71 15.50
C TRP A 244 -4.51 4.59 16.44
N THR A 245 -3.22 4.24 16.48
CA THR A 245 -2.68 3.18 17.34
C THR A 245 -2.94 3.48 18.81
N ASP A 246 -2.67 4.71 19.26
CA ASP A 246 -2.89 5.15 20.64
C ASP A 246 -4.38 5.17 21.01
N THR A 247 -5.24 5.55 20.06
CA THR A 247 -6.70 5.59 20.30
C THR A 247 -7.29 4.19 20.35
N VAL A 248 -6.96 3.33 19.38
CA VAL A 248 -7.43 1.94 19.33
C VAL A 248 -6.93 1.19 20.56
N GLY A 249 -5.64 1.29 20.92
CA GLY A 249 -5.08 0.61 22.08
C GLY A 249 -5.69 1.05 23.41
N ARG A 250 -6.14 2.32 23.52
CA ARG A 250 -6.86 2.83 24.70
C ARG A 250 -8.31 2.36 24.74
N LEU A 251 -9.01 2.39 23.61
CA LEU A 251 -10.43 2.04 23.55
C LEU A 251 -10.64 0.53 23.68
N TRP A 252 -9.78 -0.26 23.03
CA TRP A 252 -9.94 -1.71 22.89
C TRP A 252 -8.60 -2.42 23.11
N PRO A 253 -8.25 -2.73 24.37
CA PRO A 253 -7.02 -3.43 24.68
C PRO A 253 -6.99 -4.83 24.03
N MET A 254 -6.03 -5.07 23.14
CA MET A 254 -5.84 -6.35 22.45
C MET A 254 -4.37 -6.61 22.13
N GLY A 255 -4.05 -7.80 21.60
CA GLY A 255 -2.70 -8.14 21.16
C GLY A 255 -2.16 -7.19 20.09
N SER A 256 -0.84 -7.00 20.02
CA SER A 256 -0.20 -6.01 19.13
C SER A 256 -0.60 -6.17 17.67
N ARG A 257 -0.58 -7.41 17.15
CA ARG A 257 -0.97 -7.71 15.76
C ARG A 257 -2.43 -7.35 15.49
N ASP A 258 -3.36 -7.78 16.34
CA ASP A 258 -4.79 -7.50 16.17
C ASP A 258 -5.09 -6.00 16.25
N SER A 259 -4.43 -5.29 17.18
CA SER A 259 -4.55 -3.83 17.30
C SER A 259 -4.12 -3.13 16.02
N ARG A 260 -3.00 -3.56 15.43
CA ARG A 260 -2.48 -3.01 14.17
C ARG A 260 -3.43 -3.25 12.99
N VAL A 261 -4.03 -4.45 12.91
CA VAL A 261 -5.04 -4.78 11.89
C VAL A 261 -6.28 -3.89 12.05
N VAL A 262 -6.78 -3.73 13.28
CA VAL A 262 -7.94 -2.87 13.55
C VAL A 262 -7.64 -1.42 13.20
N THR A 263 -6.48 -0.90 13.61
CA THR A 263 -5.99 0.44 13.28
C THR A 263 -5.94 0.67 11.77
N ASP A 264 -5.24 -0.20 11.03
CA ASP A 264 -5.10 -0.07 9.57
C ASP A 264 -6.46 -0.12 8.86
N HIS A 265 -7.30 -1.11 9.18
CA HIS A 265 -8.55 -1.32 8.47
C HIS A 265 -9.58 -0.23 8.75
N LEU A 266 -9.64 0.30 9.97
CA LEU A 266 -10.54 1.42 10.30
C LEU A 266 -10.05 2.73 9.68
N ARG A 267 -8.74 3.01 9.69
CA ARG A 267 -8.16 4.14 8.97
C ARG A 267 -8.44 4.03 7.47
N SER A 268 -8.17 2.86 6.88
CA SER A 268 -8.39 2.60 5.46
C SER A 268 -9.87 2.69 5.07
N GLY A 269 -10.76 2.15 5.91
CA GLY A 269 -12.21 2.30 5.75
C GLY A 269 -12.64 3.77 5.75
N THR A 270 -12.05 4.60 6.61
CA THR A 270 -12.29 6.06 6.63
C THR A 270 -11.93 6.70 5.29
N VAL A 271 -10.75 6.39 4.73
CA VAL A 271 -10.31 6.95 3.44
C VAL A 271 -11.20 6.48 2.30
N VAL A 272 -11.53 5.18 2.27
CA VAL A 272 -12.36 4.56 1.22
C VAL A 272 -13.79 5.13 1.22
N ILE A 273 -14.40 5.34 2.39
CA ILE A 273 -15.71 6.01 2.49
C ILE A 273 -15.59 7.49 2.11
N GLY A 274 -14.50 8.16 2.48
CA GLY A 274 -14.21 9.54 2.08
C GLY A 274 -14.11 9.73 0.57
N ASP A 275 -13.68 8.72 -0.17
CA ASP A 275 -13.68 8.67 -1.64
C ASP A 275 -15.03 8.19 -2.24
N GLY A 276 -16.08 8.08 -1.42
CA GLY A 276 -17.47 7.87 -1.85
C GLY A 276 -17.92 6.41 -1.91
N VAL A 277 -17.08 5.45 -1.49
CA VAL A 277 -17.45 4.03 -1.51
C VAL A 277 -18.41 3.70 -0.38
N ARG A 278 -19.44 2.90 -0.69
CA ARG A 278 -20.40 2.38 0.29
C ARG A 278 -20.31 0.85 0.38
N PRO A 279 -20.53 0.25 1.57
CA PRO A 279 -20.51 -1.20 1.71
C PRO A 279 -21.54 -1.89 0.81
N SER A 280 -21.10 -2.89 0.04
CA SER A 280 -21.92 -3.67 -0.90
C SER A 280 -21.45 -5.14 -0.92
N SER A 281 -22.16 -6.00 -1.65
CA SER A 281 -21.79 -7.41 -1.80
C SER A 281 -20.78 -7.69 -2.90
N SER A 282 -20.36 -6.69 -3.68
CA SER A 282 -19.43 -6.87 -4.81
C SER A 282 -18.51 -5.67 -5.01
N GLY A 283 -17.40 -5.89 -5.73
CA GLY A 283 -16.45 -4.84 -6.09
C GLY A 283 -15.92 -4.05 -4.89
N ARG A 284 -15.81 -2.72 -5.04
CA ARG A 284 -15.20 -1.82 -4.03
C ARG A 284 -15.94 -1.86 -2.70
N GLY A 285 -17.26 -1.91 -2.75
CA GLY A 285 -18.10 -1.97 -1.56
C GLY A 285 -17.95 -3.29 -0.79
N TYR A 286 -17.60 -4.38 -1.47
CA TYR A 286 -17.26 -5.64 -0.79
C TYR A 286 -15.93 -5.54 -0.04
N VAL A 287 -14.92 -4.90 -0.63
CA VAL A 287 -13.63 -4.66 0.04
C VAL A 287 -13.84 -3.82 1.31
N LEU A 288 -14.55 -2.69 1.20
CA LEU A 288 -14.89 -1.86 2.37
C LEU A 288 -15.63 -2.66 3.45
N ARG A 289 -16.62 -3.45 3.04
CA ARG A 289 -17.35 -4.34 3.95
C ARG A 289 -16.41 -5.33 4.65
N ARG A 290 -15.46 -5.94 3.93
CA ARG A 290 -14.48 -6.89 4.47
C ARG A 290 -13.60 -6.22 5.53
N LEU A 291 -13.08 -5.02 5.26
CA LEU A 291 -12.25 -4.27 6.21
C LEU A 291 -13.00 -4.01 7.53
N VAL A 292 -14.18 -3.39 7.44
CA VAL A 292 -14.98 -3.04 8.63
C VAL A 292 -15.38 -4.29 9.43
N ARG A 293 -15.82 -5.36 8.75
CA ARG A 293 -16.22 -6.60 9.42
C ARG A 293 -15.05 -7.35 10.03
N ARG A 294 -13.86 -7.34 9.42
CA ARG A 294 -12.65 -7.95 10.00
C ARG A 294 -12.23 -7.20 11.26
N SER A 295 -12.27 -5.87 11.26
CA SER A 295 -12.06 -5.06 12.48
C SER A 295 -13.06 -5.43 13.58
N LEU A 296 -14.37 -5.44 13.28
CA LEU A 296 -15.41 -5.82 14.24
C LEU A 296 -15.27 -7.27 14.74
N THR A 297 -14.79 -8.18 13.89
CA THR A 297 -14.56 -9.58 14.26
C THR A 297 -13.48 -9.68 15.33
N LEU A 298 -12.36 -8.99 15.15
CA LEU A 298 -11.28 -8.93 16.14
C LEU A 298 -11.73 -8.23 17.42
N LEU A 299 -12.41 -7.08 17.28
CA LEU A 299 -12.93 -6.32 18.42
C LEU A 299 -13.85 -7.17 19.29
N TRP A 300 -14.89 -7.79 18.70
CA TRP A 300 -15.85 -8.59 19.46
C TRP A 300 -15.30 -9.93 19.98
N ARG A 301 -14.15 -10.38 19.46
CA ARG A 301 -13.44 -11.56 20.01
C ARG A 301 -12.80 -11.23 21.35
N HIS A 302 -12.18 -10.05 21.46
CA HIS A 302 -11.53 -9.59 22.69
C HIS A 302 -12.51 -8.93 23.66
N GLU A 303 -13.41 -8.10 23.15
CA GLU A 303 -14.38 -7.34 23.95
C GLU A 303 -15.78 -7.37 23.31
N PRO A 304 -16.59 -8.39 23.63
CA PRO A 304 -17.95 -8.50 23.12
C PRO A 304 -18.80 -7.27 23.47
N GLY A 305 -19.36 -6.62 22.45
CA GLY A 305 -20.24 -5.46 22.62
C GLY A 305 -19.56 -4.10 22.41
N SER A 306 -18.24 -4.06 22.20
CA SER A 306 -17.52 -2.86 21.75
C SER A 306 -18.13 -2.30 20.47
N SER A 307 -18.16 -0.98 20.30
CA SER A 307 -18.82 -0.33 19.17
C SER A 307 -17.91 0.64 18.43
N LEU A 308 -18.04 0.75 17.11
CA LEU A 308 -17.31 1.80 16.35
C LEU A 308 -17.81 3.21 16.71
N SER A 309 -18.90 3.32 17.47
CA SER A 309 -19.39 4.60 17.99
C SER A 309 -18.44 5.22 19.02
N ASP A 310 -17.55 4.42 19.61
CA ASP A 310 -16.52 4.86 20.56
C ASP A 310 -15.37 5.64 19.87
N LEU A 311 -15.24 5.53 18.54
CA LEU A 311 -14.23 6.27 17.78
C LEU A 311 -14.45 7.80 17.88
N PRO A 312 -13.41 8.57 18.24
CA PRO A 312 -13.49 10.03 18.21
C PRO A 312 -13.74 10.53 16.80
N VAL A 313 -14.65 11.49 16.66
CA VAL A 313 -14.97 12.12 15.37
C VAL A 313 -13.74 12.86 14.82
N ASP A 314 -12.97 13.51 15.69
CA ASP A 314 -11.76 14.25 15.32
C ASP A 314 -10.71 13.35 14.64
N LEU A 315 -10.60 12.08 15.06
CA LEU A 315 -9.68 11.11 14.45
C LEU A 315 -10.08 10.80 12.99
N LEU A 316 -11.39 10.71 12.73
CA LEU A 316 -11.93 10.55 11.38
C LEU A 316 -11.71 11.82 10.55
N GLU A 317 -11.94 12.99 11.17
CA GLU A 317 -11.77 14.29 10.52
C GLU A 317 -10.32 14.53 10.10
N ASP A 318 -9.37 14.29 10.99
CA ASP A 318 -7.94 14.43 10.71
C ASP A 318 -7.50 13.49 9.59
N THR A 319 -7.97 12.24 9.62
CA THR A 319 -7.70 11.27 8.54
C THR A 319 -8.25 11.78 7.22
N LEU A 320 -9.50 12.27 7.17
CA LEU A 320 -10.08 12.79 5.93
C LEU A 320 -9.31 14.02 5.43
N ARG A 321 -8.96 14.94 6.31
CA ARG A 321 -8.21 16.16 5.99
C ARG A 321 -6.84 15.85 5.39
N GLN A 322 -6.11 14.88 5.94
CA GLN A 322 -4.84 14.40 5.38
C GLN A 322 -4.97 13.93 3.93
N HIS A 323 -6.14 13.41 3.55
CA HIS A 323 -6.42 12.90 2.21
C HIS A 323 -7.27 13.86 1.36
N GLY A 324 -7.38 15.14 1.75
CA GLY A 324 -8.14 16.15 1.01
C GLY A 324 -9.63 15.84 0.91
N ARG A 325 -10.21 15.27 1.96
CA ARG A 325 -11.64 14.93 2.11
C ARG A 325 -12.21 15.58 3.37
N THR A 326 -13.54 15.60 3.44
CA THR A 326 -14.32 16.11 4.58
C THR A 326 -15.50 15.19 4.86
N GLY A 327 -16.29 15.50 5.89
CA GLY A 327 -17.52 14.77 6.22
C GLY A 327 -17.34 13.57 7.14
N PRO A 328 -16.67 13.72 8.32
CA PRO A 328 -16.48 12.63 9.27
C PRO A 328 -17.81 12.06 9.78
N GLY A 329 -18.87 12.88 9.86
CA GLY A 329 -20.22 12.41 10.22
C GLY A 329 -20.79 11.38 9.22
N HIS A 330 -20.54 11.57 7.93
CA HIS A 330 -20.96 10.61 6.91
C HIS A 330 -20.18 9.30 7.02
N VAL A 331 -18.87 9.36 7.23
CA VAL A 331 -18.02 8.18 7.47
C VAL A 331 -18.54 7.39 8.68
N ARG A 332 -18.79 8.08 9.79
CA ARG A 332 -19.31 7.48 11.01
C ARG A 332 -20.67 6.82 10.78
N GLU A 333 -21.59 7.49 10.09
CA GLU A 333 -22.89 6.93 9.74
C GLU A 333 -22.76 5.61 8.96
N VAL A 334 -21.89 5.59 7.95
CA VAL A 334 -21.67 4.40 7.09
C VAL A 334 -21.05 3.26 7.88
N MET A 335 -20.02 3.53 8.71
CA MET A 335 -19.38 2.52 9.56
C MET A 335 -20.38 1.92 10.56
N LEU A 336 -21.16 2.75 11.26
CA LEU A 336 -22.18 2.28 12.21
C LEU A 336 -23.32 1.53 11.52
N GLY A 337 -23.69 1.94 10.31
CA GLY A 337 -24.67 1.22 9.49
C GLY A 337 -24.19 -0.18 9.11
N GLU A 338 -22.90 -0.35 8.82
CA GLU A 338 -22.32 -1.67 8.57
C GLU A 338 -22.19 -2.50 9.85
N GLU A 339 -21.79 -1.89 10.97
CA GLU A 339 -21.73 -2.54 12.29
C GLU A 339 -23.07 -3.16 12.68
N ARG A 340 -24.17 -2.39 12.57
CA ARG A 340 -25.52 -2.91 12.87
C ARG A 340 -25.89 -4.11 11.98
N ARG A 341 -25.68 -3.99 10.66
CA ARG A 341 -25.95 -5.07 9.70
C ARG A 341 -25.11 -6.32 9.99
N PHE A 342 -23.85 -6.13 10.39
CA PHE A 342 -22.98 -7.23 10.77
C PHE A 342 -23.41 -7.89 12.08
N GLY A 343 -23.77 -7.11 13.11
CA GLY A 343 -24.28 -7.63 14.37
C GLY A 343 -25.56 -8.48 14.19
N GLU A 344 -26.46 -8.06 13.31
CA GLU A 344 -27.63 -8.87 12.93
C GLU A 344 -27.26 -10.19 12.23
N LEU A 345 -26.22 -10.18 11.40
CA LEU A 345 -25.71 -11.40 10.77
C LEU A 345 -25.11 -12.35 11.81
N VAL A 346 -24.27 -11.85 12.72
CA VAL A 346 -23.67 -12.64 13.81
C VAL A 346 -24.74 -13.25 14.70
N ARG A 347 -25.73 -12.47 15.13
CA ARG A 347 -26.85 -12.93 15.98
C ARG A 347 -27.67 -14.04 15.32
N ARG A 348 -27.92 -13.95 14.01
CA ARG A 348 -28.62 -15.00 13.25
C ARG A 348 -27.74 -16.22 12.98
N GLY A 349 -26.43 -16.01 12.77
CA GLY A 349 -25.48 -17.05 12.43
C GLY A 349 -25.06 -17.95 13.60
N ARG A 350 -24.91 -17.37 14.80
CA ARG A 350 -24.48 -18.08 16.00
C ARG A 350 -25.22 -19.41 16.26
N PRO A 351 -26.57 -19.47 16.31
CA PRO A 351 -27.27 -20.74 16.54
C PRO A 351 -27.10 -21.77 15.41
N LEU A 352 -26.77 -21.33 14.19
CA LEU A 352 -26.50 -22.21 13.05
C LEU A 352 -25.13 -22.88 13.21
N VAL A 353 -24.10 -22.09 13.55
CA VAL A 353 -22.74 -22.59 13.79
C VAL A 353 -22.69 -23.51 15.00
N GLU A 354 -23.31 -23.13 16.11
CA GLU A 354 -23.39 -23.97 17.32
C GLU A 354 -24.06 -25.32 17.04
N ARG A 355 -25.08 -25.36 16.18
CA ARG A 355 -25.74 -26.61 15.78
C ARG A 355 -24.82 -27.54 14.99
N ARG A 356 -23.94 -26.98 14.14
CA ARG A 356 -22.94 -27.74 13.39
C ARG A 356 -21.82 -28.23 14.30
N LEU A 357 -21.31 -27.37 15.18
CA LEU A 357 -20.28 -27.73 16.16
C LEU A 357 -20.70 -28.86 17.11
N ARG A 358 -21.99 -28.97 17.44
CA ARG A 358 -22.54 -30.11 18.20
C ARG A 358 -22.36 -31.47 17.51
N ARG A 359 -22.12 -31.50 16.20
CA ARG A 359 -21.89 -32.71 15.40
C ARG A 359 -20.41 -33.06 15.23
N GLY A 360 -19.52 -32.17 15.65
CA GLY A 360 -18.07 -32.28 15.47
C GLY A 360 -17.44 -30.97 14.96
N PRO A 361 -16.12 -30.95 14.75
CA PRO A 361 -15.42 -29.82 14.13
C PRO A 361 -16.03 -29.46 12.77
N LEU A 362 -16.04 -28.17 12.43
CA LEU A 362 -16.55 -27.72 11.14
C LEU A 362 -15.67 -28.22 10.00
N SER A 363 -16.27 -28.87 9.02
CA SER A 363 -15.60 -29.23 7.77
C SER A 363 -15.56 -28.05 6.80
N GLU A 364 -14.69 -28.09 5.80
CA GLU A 364 -14.71 -27.09 4.71
C GLU A 364 -16.04 -27.09 3.95
N THR A 365 -16.74 -28.23 3.88
CA THR A 365 -18.11 -28.31 3.35
C THR A 365 -19.10 -27.54 4.21
N ASP A 366 -18.99 -27.62 5.55
CA ASP A 366 -19.83 -26.83 6.45
C ASP A 366 -19.56 -25.33 6.31
N LEU A 367 -18.29 -24.92 6.23
CA LEU A 367 -17.90 -23.53 6.04
C LEU A 367 -18.41 -22.97 4.71
N THR A 368 -18.32 -23.77 3.65
CA THR A 368 -18.85 -23.42 2.32
C THR A 368 -20.36 -23.26 2.35
N ASP A 369 -21.08 -24.19 2.97
CA ASP A 369 -22.54 -24.13 3.09
C ASP A 369 -22.99 -22.95 3.98
N LEU A 370 -22.34 -22.71 5.12
CA LEU A 370 -22.62 -21.54 5.96
C LEU A 370 -22.40 -20.23 5.19
N HIS A 371 -21.41 -20.19 4.31
CA HIS A 371 -21.17 -19.05 3.46
C HIS A 371 -22.22 -18.88 2.35
N GLN A 372 -22.49 -19.94 1.57
CA GLN A 372 -23.39 -19.88 0.41
C GLN A 372 -24.85 -19.75 0.82
N THR A 373 -25.29 -20.48 1.85
CA THR A 373 -26.69 -20.57 2.27
C THR A 373 -27.07 -19.48 3.26
N HIS A 374 -26.14 -19.07 4.12
CA HIS A 374 -26.42 -18.15 5.23
C HIS A 374 -25.60 -16.85 5.17
N GLY A 375 -24.71 -16.69 4.18
CA GLY A 375 -23.89 -15.49 4.03
C GLY A 375 -22.89 -15.30 5.15
N LEU A 376 -22.52 -16.35 5.89
CA LEU A 376 -21.55 -16.31 7.00
C LEU A 376 -20.14 -16.55 6.45
N PRO A 377 -19.28 -15.52 6.35
CA PRO A 377 -17.91 -15.70 5.84
C PRO A 377 -17.10 -16.62 6.74
N ARG A 378 -16.15 -17.34 6.15
CA ARG A 378 -15.23 -18.25 6.87
C ARG A 378 -14.58 -17.57 8.07
N ASP A 379 -14.04 -16.37 7.88
CA ASP A 379 -13.33 -15.63 8.93
C ASP A 379 -14.25 -15.27 10.11
N LEU A 380 -15.52 -14.96 9.84
CA LEU A 380 -16.52 -14.73 10.89
C LEU A 380 -16.79 -16.03 11.65
N VAL A 381 -16.98 -17.13 10.92
CA VAL A 381 -17.29 -18.43 11.52
C VAL A 381 -16.13 -18.87 12.39
N LEU A 382 -14.90 -18.89 11.88
CA LEU A 382 -13.73 -19.33 12.64
C LEU A 382 -13.33 -18.35 13.74
N GLY A 383 -13.44 -17.03 13.51
CA GLY A 383 -12.96 -16.01 14.44
C GLY A 383 -13.91 -15.68 15.60
N LEU A 384 -15.24 -15.70 15.37
CA LEU A 384 -16.22 -15.27 16.37
C LEU A 384 -17.24 -16.35 16.78
N LEU A 385 -17.55 -17.28 15.88
CA LEU A 385 -18.64 -18.25 16.09
C LEU A 385 -18.14 -19.67 16.35
N GLY A 386 -16.87 -19.95 16.04
CA GLY A 386 -16.26 -21.29 16.05
C GLY A 386 -15.90 -21.78 17.44
N GLY A 387 -15.74 -20.87 18.40
CA GLY A 387 -15.12 -21.14 19.71
C GLY A 387 -13.65 -21.48 19.53
N ASP A 388 -12.76 -20.83 20.29
CA ASP A 388 -11.34 -21.17 20.25
C ASP A 388 -11.14 -22.66 20.56
N ARG A 389 -10.47 -23.37 19.66
CA ARG A 389 -9.73 -24.60 19.98
C ARG A 389 -8.30 -24.43 19.51
#